data_AF-A0A6M0EN88-F1
#
_entry.id   AF-A0A6M0EN88-F1
#
_cell.length_a   1.000
_cell.length_b   1.000
_cell.length_c   1.000
_cell.angle_alpha   90.00
_cell.angle_beta   90.00
_cell.angle_gamma   90.00
#
_symmetry.space_group_name_H-M   'P 1'
#
loop_
_entity.id
_entity.type
_entity.pdbx_description
1 polymer ?
#
loop_
_entity_poly.entity_id
_entity_poly.type
_entity_poly.pdbx_seq_one_letter_code
_entity_poly.pdbx_strand_id
1 'polypeptide(L)'
;MALEKLRIQPLSPSQLAEITVLFNPQSYSISKSVTWSPPQTSNSESTQTDRKVNAPTLTFGGGGSRQLTLDLFFDVTEPINGQKIDDVRRETDKIVALTRIERDLQRPPACEISWGDAPTTSDFPFTGVISSLTQKFTLFKSDGKPIRANLSVTFIEFLDPEQDKRQTDPEFTSRIIKQGDTLSSIAAEVYHNPKLWRIIAEANQIDNPRQVETEIGLRLTIPKLS
;
A
#
# COMPACT_ATOMS: atom_id res chain seq x y z
N MET A 1 -0.65 15.17 -28.00
CA MET A 1 -1.00 14.57 -26.70
C MET A 1 0.14 14.90 -25.75
N ALA A 2 -0.17 15.47 -24.58
CA ALA A 2 0.86 15.76 -23.58
C ALA A 2 1.29 14.44 -22.91
N LEU A 3 2.58 14.30 -22.60
CA LEU A 3 3.09 13.13 -21.89
C LEU A 3 2.60 13.18 -20.44
N GLU A 4 1.94 12.11 -19.99
CA GLU A 4 1.59 11.95 -18.58
C GLU A 4 2.83 11.68 -17.75
N LYS A 5 2.97 12.43 -16.66
CA LYS A 5 4.14 12.35 -15.78
C LYS A 5 3.82 11.56 -14.52
N LEU A 6 4.83 10.87 -14.00
CA LEU A 6 4.73 10.25 -12.68
C LEU A 6 4.62 11.33 -11.60
N ARG A 7 3.67 11.13 -10.69
CA ARG A 7 3.40 12.01 -9.56
C ARG A 7 3.63 11.25 -8.25
N ILE A 8 4.20 11.94 -7.28
CA ILE A 8 4.39 11.44 -5.91
C ILE A 8 3.63 12.41 -5.00
N GLN A 9 2.55 11.94 -4.41
CA GLN A 9 1.67 12.73 -3.56
C GLN A 9 1.81 12.26 -2.11
N PRO A 10 2.33 13.11 -1.21
CA PRO A 10 2.30 12.84 0.23
C PRO A 10 0.84 12.75 0.70
N LEU A 11 0.51 11.69 1.45
CA LEU A 11 -0.82 11.49 2.01
C LEU A 11 -1.02 12.34 3.26
N SER A 12 -2.25 12.79 3.48
CA SER A 12 -2.63 13.49 4.70
C SER A 12 -2.33 12.64 5.94
N PRO A 13 -1.83 13.21 7.06
CA PRO A 13 -1.79 14.64 7.41
C PRO A 13 -0.57 15.45 6.90
N SER A 14 0.32 14.86 6.08
CA SER A 14 1.49 15.58 5.55
C SER A 14 1.09 16.86 4.82
N GLN A 15 1.88 17.92 5.02
CA GLN A 15 1.71 19.23 4.36
C GLN A 15 2.71 19.43 3.21
N LEU A 16 3.45 18.39 2.83
CA LEU A 16 4.39 18.45 1.72
C LEU A 16 3.64 18.53 0.38
N ALA A 17 4.19 19.31 -0.54
CA ALA A 17 3.60 19.49 -1.86
C ALA A 17 3.75 18.22 -2.72
N GLU A 18 2.79 18.01 -3.62
CA GLU A 18 2.90 17.00 -4.66
C GLU A 18 4.15 17.22 -5.52
N ILE A 19 4.87 16.14 -5.81
CA ILE A 19 6.09 16.16 -6.62
C ILE A 19 5.79 15.51 -7.96
N THR A 20 5.82 16.31 -9.02
CA THR A 20 5.82 15.82 -10.40
C THR A 20 7.25 15.63 -10.86
N VAL A 21 7.57 14.44 -11.38
CA VAL A 21 8.93 14.16 -11.88
C VAL A 21 9.28 15.04 -13.08
N LEU A 22 10.55 15.41 -13.23
CA LEU A 22 11.00 16.16 -14.41
C LEU A 22 10.91 15.28 -15.66
N PHE A 23 11.52 14.09 -15.55
CA PHE A 23 11.55 13.05 -16.57
C PHE A 23 10.91 11.78 -16.02
N ASN A 24 10.13 11.10 -16.86
CA ASN A 24 9.58 9.80 -16.49
C ASN A 24 10.72 8.79 -16.31
N PRO A 25 10.58 7.86 -15.34
CA PRO A 25 11.57 6.82 -15.15
C PRO A 25 11.66 5.94 -16.41
N GLN A 26 12.88 5.52 -16.76
CA GLN A 26 13.08 4.59 -17.88
C GLN A 26 12.60 3.18 -17.54
N SER A 27 12.63 2.83 -16.25
CA SER A 27 12.18 1.56 -15.72
C SER A 27 11.66 1.75 -14.29
N TYR A 28 10.71 0.90 -13.90
CA TYR A 28 10.32 0.70 -12.51
C TYR A 28 10.31 -0.81 -12.24
N SER A 29 10.48 -1.20 -10.98
CA SER A 29 10.38 -2.60 -10.58
C SER A 29 9.51 -2.73 -9.35
N ILE A 30 8.69 -3.78 -9.32
CA ILE A 30 7.83 -4.12 -8.19
C ILE A 30 8.14 -5.55 -7.78
N SER A 31 8.43 -5.75 -6.51
CA SER A 31 8.67 -7.06 -5.93
C SER A 31 7.75 -7.30 -4.73
N LYS A 32 7.36 -8.55 -4.52
CA LYS A 32 6.64 -9.00 -3.32
C LYS A 32 7.25 -10.32 -2.88
N SER A 33 7.70 -10.41 -1.64
CA SER A 33 8.18 -11.66 -1.08
C SER A 33 7.02 -12.42 -0.44
N VAL A 34 7.04 -13.74 -0.55
CA VAL A 34 6.03 -14.64 0.04
C VAL A 34 6.77 -15.76 0.75
N THR A 35 6.55 -15.92 2.04
CA THR A 35 7.25 -16.92 2.85
C THR A 35 6.47 -18.22 2.86
N TRP A 36 7.14 -19.32 2.53
CA TRP A 36 6.58 -20.66 2.60
C TRP A 36 7.49 -21.52 3.48
N SER A 37 6.91 -22.12 4.52
CA SER A 37 7.64 -22.99 5.44
C SER A 37 7.24 -24.45 5.23
N PRO A 38 8.19 -25.40 5.22
CA PRO A 38 7.84 -26.82 5.31
C PRO A 38 7.22 -27.10 6.70
N PRO A 39 6.31 -28.07 6.81
CA PRO A 39 5.72 -28.45 8.09
C PRO A 39 6.82 -28.93 9.05
N GLN A 40 6.95 -28.28 10.21
CA GLN A 40 7.84 -28.72 11.28
C GLN A 40 7.15 -29.82 12.10
N THR A 41 7.62 -31.06 11.99
CA THR A 41 7.23 -32.12 12.92
C THR A 41 8.09 -32.02 14.18
N SER A 42 7.45 -31.82 15.34
CA SER A 42 8.11 -31.61 16.63
C SER A 42 8.63 -32.90 17.29
N ASN A 43 8.64 -34.03 16.60
CA ASN A 43 9.20 -35.28 17.10
C ASN A 43 10.17 -35.84 16.07
N SER A 44 11.40 -36.11 16.52
CA SER A 44 12.45 -36.81 15.79
C SER A 44 11.95 -38.17 15.28
N GLU A 45 11.36 -38.21 14.09
CA GLU A 45 11.33 -39.35 13.17
C GLU A 45 10.57 -38.97 11.90
N SER A 46 11.29 -39.00 10.77
CA SER A 46 10.83 -38.77 9.40
C SER A 46 10.41 -37.33 9.03
N THR A 47 11.32 -36.62 8.38
CA THR A 47 10.96 -35.79 7.21
C THR A 47 10.22 -36.71 6.23
N GLN A 48 8.89 -36.70 6.25
CA GLN A 48 8.09 -37.47 5.29
C GLN A 48 8.26 -36.83 3.90
N THR A 49 9.34 -37.21 3.21
CA THR A 49 9.35 -37.21 1.75
C THR A 49 8.44 -38.34 1.32
N ASP A 50 7.16 -38.01 1.12
CA ASP A 50 6.20 -38.99 0.62
C ASP A 50 6.63 -39.37 -0.81
N ARG A 51 7.07 -40.63 -1.01
CA ARG A 51 7.60 -41.14 -2.29
C ARG A 51 6.59 -41.08 -3.44
N LYS A 52 5.34 -40.70 -3.14
CA LYS A 52 4.25 -40.52 -4.11
C LYS A 52 4.13 -39.09 -4.65
N VAL A 53 4.86 -38.12 -4.09
CA VAL A 53 4.82 -36.71 -4.53
C VAL A 53 6.23 -36.17 -4.78
N ASN A 54 6.36 -35.36 -5.83
CA ASN A 54 7.65 -34.80 -6.26
C ASN A 54 8.11 -33.59 -5.43
N ALA A 55 7.27 -33.08 -4.52
CA ALA A 55 7.59 -31.96 -3.64
C ALA A 55 6.85 -32.08 -2.29
N PRO A 56 7.45 -31.62 -1.18
CA PRO A 56 6.81 -31.61 0.13
C PRO A 56 5.65 -30.61 0.16
N THR A 57 4.67 -30.87 1.03
CA THR A 57 3.59 -29.91 1.31
C THR A 57 4.18 -28.67 1.98
N LEU A 58 3.81 -27.48 1.51
CA LEU A 58 4.25 -26.21 2.09
C LEU A 58 3.11 -25.56 2.89
N THR A 59 3.47 -24.93 3.99
CA THR A 59 2.58 -24.08 4.78
C THR A 59 2.88 -22.62 4.47
N PHE A 60 1.83 -21.82 4.28
CA PHE A 60 1.95 -20.40 4.01
C PHE A 60 2.39 -19.67 5.29
N GLY A 61 3.56 -19.03 5.26
CA GLY A 61 4.17 -18.34 6.38
C GLY A 61 3.94 -16.81 6.39
N GLY A 62 3.14 -16.30 5.46
CA GLY A 62 2.83 -14.87 5.34
C GLY A 62 3.38 -14.22 4.06
N GLY A 63 2.74 -13.13 3.64
CA GLY A 63 3.20 -12.28 2.54
C GLY A 63 3.92 -11.05 3.08
N GLY A 64 5.09 -10.73 2.52
CA GLY A 64 5.75 -9.45 2.77
C GLY A 64 5.07 -8.30 2.02
N SER A 65 5.40 -7.07 2.40
CA SER A 65 4.96 -5.85 1.71
C SER A 65 5.50 -5.81 0.28
N ARG A 66 4.72 -5.24 -0.65
CA ARG A 66 5.25 -4.91 -1.99
C ARG A 66 6.33 -3.85 -1.87
N GLN A 67 7.33 -3.91 -2.74
CA GLN A 67 8.42 -2.95 -2.81
C GLN A 67 8.49 -2.40 -4.23
N LEU A 68 8.30 -1.09 -4.37
CA LEU A 68 8.42 -0.37 -5.65
C LEU A 68 9.78 0.34 -5.68
N THR A 69 10.58 0.07 -6.70
CA THR A 69 11.84 0.79 -6.95
C THR A 69 11.74 1.62 -8.23
N LEU A 70 12.04 2.90 -8.11
CA LEU A 70 12.00 3.90 -9.19
C LEU A 70 13.39 4.50 -9.42
N ASP A 71 13.82 4.54 -10.68
CA ASP A 71 15.01 5.26 -11.09
C ASP A 71 14.62 6.60 -11.71
N LEU A 72 14.81 7.67 -10.94
CA LEU A 72 14.45 9.03 -11.28
C LEU A 72 15.67 9.80 -11.80
N PHE A 73 15.50 10.50 -12.91
CA PHE A 73 16.53 11.33 -13.51
C PHE A 73 16.19 12.81 -13.37
N PHE A 74 17.17 13.61 -12.97
CA PHE A 74 17.06 15.06 -12.82
C PHE A 74 18.17 15.74 -13.59
N ASP A 75 17.82 16.72 -14.41
CA ASP A 75 18.76 17.54 -15.17
C ASP A 75 18.26 18.99 -15.23
N VAL A 76 19.11 19.93 -14.81
CA VAL A 76 18.83 21.37 -14.80
C VAL A 76 19.74 22.16 -15.76
N THR A 77 20.39 21.46 -16.72
CA THR A 77 21.16 22.11 -17.79
C THR A 77 20.30 23.04 -18.64
N GLU A 78 19.04 22.65 -18.87
CA GLU A 78 18.02 23.44 -19.55
C GLU A 78 17.03 24.06 -18.56
N PRO A 79 16.43 25.23 -18.90
CA PRO A 79 15.42 25.85 -18.05
C PRO A 79 14.16 24.98 -17.98
N ILE A 80 13.73 24.66 -16.77
CA ILE A 80 12.51 23.89 -16.51
C ILE A 80 11.35 24.87 -16.40
N ASN A 81 10.32 24.71 -17.24
CA ASN A 81 9.17 25.62 -17.30
C ASN A 81 9.57 27.10 -17.47
N GLY A 82 10.66 27.36 -18.21
CA GLY A 82 11.20 28.71 -18.42
C GLY A 82 11.99 29.27 -17.23
N GLN A 83 12.07 28.54 -16.12
CA GLN A 83 12.87 28.93 -14.96
C GLN A 83 14.25 28.28 -15.01
N LYS A 84 15.30 29.10 -14.96
CA LYS A 84 16.67 28.61 -14.85
C LYS A 84 16.94 28.15 -13.42
N ILE A 85 17.19 26.86 -13.26
CA ILE A 85 17.57 26.27 -11.98
C ILE A 85 19.08 26.12 -11.96
N ASP A 86 19.73 26.72 -10.96
CA ASP A 86 21.18 26.70 -10.90
C ASP A 86 21.79 25.45 -10.27
N ASP A 87 21.02 24.74 -9.45
CA ASP A 87 21.45 23.59 -8.67
C ASP A 87 20.36 22.52 -8.64
N VAL A 88 20.69 21.31 -9.09
CA VAL A 88 19.75 20.19 -9.16
C VAL A 88 19.28 19.75 -7.76
N ARG A 89 20.05 20.07 -6.71
CA ARG A 89 19.70 19.72 -5.33
C ARG A 89 18.36 20.29 -4.91
N ARG A 90 17.96 21.45 -5.42
CA ARG A 90 16.65 22.06 -5.10
C ARG A 90 15.48 21.18 -5.53
N GLU A 91 15.64 20.39 -6.58
CA GLU A 91 14.63 19.44 -7.04
C GLU A 91 14.75 18.11 -6.29
N THR A 92 15.97 17.59 -6.12
CA THR A 92 16.16 16.32 -5.40
C THR A 92 15.83 16.42 -3.92
N ASP A 93 15.99 17.59 -3.30
CA ASP A 93 15.68 17.84 -1.90
C ASP A 93 14.19 17.70 -1.60
N LYS A 94 13.31 17.85 -2.61
CA LYS A 94 11.88 17.55 -2.47
C LYS A 94 11.66 16.07 -2.17
N ILE A 95 12.38 15.18 -2.86
CA ILE A 95 12.35 13.74 -2.61
C ILE A 95 13.01 13.41 -1.26
N VAL A 96 14.12 14.09 -0.91
CA VAL A 96 14.76 13.93 0.40
C VAL A 96 13.82 14.35 1.54
N ALA A 97 12.99 15.37 1.35
CA ALA A 97 12.03 15.79 2.36
C ALA A 97 11.04 14.67 2.73
N LEU A 98 10.66 13.82 1.77
CA LEU A 98 9.79 12.67 1.99
C LEU A 98 10.41 11.57 2.85
N THR A 99 11.74 11.54 3.02
CA THR A 99 12.42 10.58 3.90
C THR A 99 12.58 11.10 5.32
N ARG A 100 12.30 12.39 5.56
CA ARG A 100 12.46 13.02 6.87
C ARG A 100 11.22 12.79 7.72
N ILE A 101 11.45 12.72 9.03
CA ILE A 101 10.39 12.65 10.02
C ILE A 101 9.68 14.00 10.08
N GLU A 102 8.37 14.00 9.84
CA GLU A 102 7.51 15.16 10.11
C GLU A 102 7.14 15.19 11.59
N ARG A 103 7.20 16.37 12.23
CA ARG A 103 7.00 16.49 13.69
C ARG A 103 5.61 16.01 14.12
N ASP A 104 4.59 16.33 13.33
CA ASP A 104 3.20 15.99 13.63
C ASP A 104 2.92 14.49 13.44
N LEU A 105 3.62 13.84 12.52
CA LEU A 105 3.49 12.41 12.24
C LEU A 105 4.42 11.53 13.08
N GLN A 106 5.53 12.07 13.58
CA GLN A 106 6.64 11.33 14.21
C GLN A 106 7.25 10.21 13.33
N ARG A 107 6.92 10.20 12.04
CA ARG A 107 7.44 9.27 11.02
C ARG A 107 7.56 9.97 9.67
N PRO A 108 8.27 9.39 8.70
CA PRO A 108 8.19 9.84 7.31
C PRO A 108 6.75 9.70 6.77
N PRO A 109 6.32 10.61 5.88
CA PRO A 109 5.00 10.56 5.29
C PRO A 109 4.81 9.31 4.41
N ALA A 110 3.60 8.76 4.40
CA ALA A 110 3.19 7.84 3.36
C ALA A 110 2.92 8.63 2.08
N CYS A 111 3.27 8.07 0.93
CA CYS A 111 3.11 8.70 -0.37
C CYS A 111 2.30 7.79 -1.28
N GLU A 112 1.41 8.38 -2.08
CA GLU A 112 0.76 7.75 -3.20
C GLU A 112 1.52 8.10 -4.48
N ILE A 113 1.92 7.07 -5.22
CA ILE A 113 2.59 7.21 -6.49
C ILE A 113 1.58 6.88 -7.58
N SER A 114 1.36 7.82 -8.49
CA SER A 114 0.47 7.63 -9.66
C SER A 114 1.25 7.88 -10.94
N TRP A 115 1.00 7.06 -11.96
CA TRP A 115 1.60 7.24 -13.27
C TRP A 115 0.64 6.85 -14.39
N GLY A 116 0.13 7.88 -15.06
CA GLY A 116 -0.83 7.80 -16.15
C GLY A 116 -2.18 7.17 -15.78
N ASP A 117 -3.04 6.99 -16.78
CA ASP A 117 -4.34 6.30 -16.67
C ASP A 117 -4.18 4.78 -16.60
N ALA A 118 -3.48 4.31 -15.56
CA ALA A 118 -3.25 2.89 -15.36
C ALA A 118 -4.58 2.15 -15.06
N PRO A 119 -4.86 0.98 -15.68
CA PRO A 119 -6.08 0.21 -15.42
C PRO A 119 -6.21 -0.17 -13.94
N THR A 120 -7.43 -0.38 -13.46
CA THR A 120 -7.73 -0.74 -12.06
C THR A 120 -7.05 -2.04 -11.60
N THR A 121 -6.58 -2.88 -12.54
CA THR A 121 -5.83 -4.12 -12.26
C THR A 121 -4.32 -3.91 -12.19
N SER A 122 -3.83 -2.68 -12.37
CA SER A 122 -2.41 -2.35 -12.43
C SER A 122 -1.85 -2.04 -11.05
N ASP A 123 -0.53 -1.97 -10.97
CA ASP A 123 0.18 -1.67 -9.73
C ASP A 123 0.08 -0.21 -9.27
N PHE A 124 -0.52 0.68 -10.08
CA PHE A 124 -0.73 2.09 -9.77
C PHE A 124 -2.22 2.38 -9.51
N PRO A 125 -2.57 3.21 -8.51
CA PRO A 125 -1.66 3.92 -7.60
C PRO A 125 -0.96 2.99 -6.60
N PHE A 126 0.32 3.27 -6.33
CA PHE A 126 1.10 2.56 -5.32
C PHE A 126 1.18 3.42 -4.06
N THR A 127 0.71 2.91 -2.92
CA THR A 127 0.81 3.61 -1.64
C THR A 127 1.91 3.01 -0.78
N GLY A 128 2.86 3.84 -0.36
CA GLY A 128 4.01 3.36 0.41
C GLY A 128 4.80 4.44 1.11
N VAL A 129 5.73 4.02 1.97
CA VAL A 129 6.73 4.89 2.60
C VAL A 129 8.09 4.66 1.94
N ILE A 130 8.92 5.69 1.86
CA ILE A 130 10.28 5.53 1.34
C ILE A 130 11.11 4.74 2.35
N SER A 131 11.68 3.63 1.92
CA SER A 131 12.59 2.80 2.72
C SER A 131 14.05 3.07 2.40
N SER A 132 14.36 3.45 1.16
CA SER A 132 15.72 3.74 0.71
C SER A 132 15.72 4.84 -0.34
N LEU A 133 16.69 5.73 -0.26
CA LEU A 133 16.95 6.78 -1.24
C LEU A 133 18.46 6.86 -1.48
N THR A 134 18.88 6.59 -2.72
CA THR A 134 20.27 6.77 -3.16
C THR A 134 20.35 7.90 -4.17
N GLN A 135 21.17 8.91 -3.89
CA GLN A 135 21.37 10.07 -4.76
C GLN A 135 22.77 10.03 -5.38
N LYS A 136 22.84 9.95 -6.71
CA LYS A 136 24.09 10.03 -7.47
C LYS A 136 24.12 11.30 -8.30
N PHE A 137 24.84 12.31 -7.81
CA PHE A 137 25.07 13.55 -8.56
C PHE A 137 26.13 13.35 -9.64
N THR A 138 25.87 13.89 -10.82
CA THR A 138 26.73 13.81 -12.00
C THR A 138 26.73 15.17 -12.68
N LEU A 139 27.79 15.50 -13.42
CA LEU A 139 27.92 16.77 -14.13
C LEU A 139 27.83 18.00 -13.19
N PHE A 140 28.95 18.72 -13.10
CA PHE A 140 29.10 19.84 -12.18
C PHE A 140 29.43 21.11 -12.96
N LYS A 141 28.93 22.24 -12.47
CA LYS A 141 29.38 23.56 -12.92
C LYS A 141 30.81 23.83 -12.43
N SER A 142 31.43 24.85 -12.99
CA SER A 142 32.76 25.33 -12.57
C SER A 142 32.78 25.79 -11.10
N ASP A 143 31.64 26.18 -10.54
CA ASP A 143 31.47 26.53 -9.12
C ASP A 143 31.26 25.31 -8.21
N GLY A 144 31.28 24.08 -8.76
CA GLY A 144 31.08 22.83 -8.03
C GLY A 144 29.63 22.45 -7.77
N LYS A 145 28.64 23.24 -8.23
CA LYS A 145 27.23 22.87 -8.07
C LYS A 145 26.85 21.73 -9.02
N PRO A 146 26.18 20.68 -8.54
CA PRO A 146 25.68 19.62 -9.41
C PRO A 146 24.50 20.12 -10.23
N ILE A 147 24.48 19.76 -11.50
CA ILE A 147 23.38 20.11 -12.43
C ILE A 147 22.64 18.90 -12.97
N ARG A 148 23.09 17.68 -12.62
CA ARG A 148 22.40 16.44 -12.98
C ARG A 148 22.47 15.43 -11.83
N ALA A 149 21.43 14.64 -11.66
CA ALA A 149 21.37 13.60 -10.63
C ALA A 149 20.56 12.39 -11.08
N ASN A 150 20.99 11.20 -10.66
CA ASN A 150 20.21 9.97 -10.72
C ASN A 150 19.81 9.60 -9.30
N LEU A 151 18.52 9.40 -9.08
CA LEU A 151 17.94 9.00 -7.80
C LEU A 151 17.38 7.60 -7.94
N SER A 152 17.80 6.67 -7.09
CA SER A 152 17.13 5.37 -6.95
C SER A 152 16.34 5.39 -5.66
N VAL A 153 15.01 5.32 -5.77
CA VAL A 153 14.07 5.46 -4.66
C VAL A 153 13.31 4.16 -4.49
N THR A 154 13.32 3.62 -3.28
CA THR A 154 12.58 2.41 -2.91
C THR A 154 11.44 2.78 -1.98
N PHE A 155 10.22 2.39 -2.36
CA PHE A 155 9.02 2.47 -1.55
C PHE A 155 8.65 1.08 -1.06
N ILE A 156 8.25 0.98 0.21
CA ILE A 156 7.63 -0.21 0.77
C ILE A 156 6.14 0.08 0.93
N GLU A 157 5.30 -0.85 0.49
CA GLU A 157 3.86 -0.78 0.57
C GLU A 157 3.45 -0.56 2.02
N PHE A 158 2.74 0.56 2.21
CA PHE A 158 2.21 0.96 3.49
C PHE A 158 0.70 0.91 3.37
N LEU A 159 0.11 -0.08 4.01
CA LEU A 159 -1.32 -0.16 4.22
C LEU A 159 -1.60 0.43 5.59
N ASP A 160 -2.60 1.31 5.69
CA ASP A 160 -3.05 1.77 7.00
C ASP A 160 -3.49 0.53 7.80
N PRO A 161 -2.90 0.24 8.97
CA PRO A 161 -3.20 -0.96 9.73
C PRO A 161 -4.69 -1.08 10.08
N GLU A 162 -5.44 0.02 10.19
CA GLU A 162 -6.88 -0.03 10.41
C GLU A 162 -7.65 -0.46 9.15
N GLN A 163 -7.22 -0.03 7.96
CA GLN A 163 -7.82 -0.47 6.71
C GLN A 163 -7.41 -1.90 6.35
N ASP A 164 -6.15 -2.25 6.59
CA ASP A 164 -5.64 -3.60 6.36
C ASP A 164 -6.30 -4.61 7.30
N LYS A 165 -6.44 -4.28 8.60
CA LYS A 165 -7.25 -5.08 9.53
C LYS A 165 -8.68 -5.20 9.01
N ARG A 166 -9.38 -4.13 8.65
CA ARG A 166 -10.75 -4.27 8.09
C ARG A 166 -10.85 -5.21 6.89
N GLN A 167 -9.81 -5.30 6.05
CA GLN A 167 -9.78 -6.19 4.90
C GLN A 167 -9.30 -7.61 5.22
N THR A 168 -8.44 -7.80 6.21
CA THR A 168 -7.79 -9.09 6.51
C THR A 168 -8.32 -9.76 7.78
N ASP A 169 -8.99 -9.03 8.68
CA ASP A 169 -9.47 -9.56 9.96
C ASP A 169 -10.66 -10.50 9.73
N PRO A 170 -10.55 -11.76 10.18
CA PRO A 170 -11.71 -12.65 10.23
C PRO A 170 -12.77 -12.18 11.24
N GLU A 171 -12.44 -11.29 12.19
CA GLU A 171 -13.41 -10.66 13.09
C GLU A 171 -14.28 -9.59 12.38
N PHE A 172 -13.76 -8.83 11.41
CA PHE A 172 -14.64 -7.99 10.58
C PHE A 172 -15.50 -8.81 9.63
N THR A 173 -15.05 -10.03 9.31
CA THR A 173 -15.86 -11.03 8.60
C THR A 173 -16.85 -11.70 9.55
N SER A 174 -16.75 -11.52 10.87
CA SER A 174 -17.73 -12.11 11.78
C SER A 174 -17.94 -11.39 13.13
N ARG A 175 -19.16 -10.90 13.35
CA ARG A 175 -19.55 -10.11 14.52
C ARG A 175 -20.49 -10.88 15.45
N ILE A 176 -20.28 -10.75 16.76
CA ILE A 176 -21.23 -11.25 17.77
C ILE A 176 -22.33 -10.20 17.99
N ILE A 177 -23.60 -10.63 17.91
CA ILE A 177 -24.76 -9.75 18.18
C ILE A 177 -24.77 -9.34 19.64
N LYS A 178 -24.81 -8.03 19.89
CA LYS A 178 -24.98 -7.45 21.23
C LYS A 178 -26.44 -7.08 21.48
N GLN A 179 -26.80 -6.89 22.74
CA GLN A 179 -28.15 -6.46 23.11
C GLN A 179 -28.48 -5.10 22.45
N GLY A 180 -29.56 -5.05 21.67
CA GLY A 180 -29.98 -3.85 20.94
C GLY A 180 -29.38 -3.69 19.54
N ASP A 181 -28.55 -4.63 19.08
CA ASP A 181 -28.10 -4.65 17.68
C ASP A 181 -29.23 -5.10 16.74
N THR A 182 -29.34 -4.43 15.59
CA THR A 182 -30.19 -4.83 14.46
C THR A 182 -29.31 -5.06 13.24
N LEU A 183 -29.73 -5.89 12.28
CA LEU A 183 -28.94 -6.05 11.04
C LEU A 183 -28.71 -4.72 10.31
N SER A 184 -29.64 -3.77 10.42
CA SER A 184 -29.51 -2.43 9.85
C SER A 184 -28.50 -1.56 10.60
N SER A 185 -28.42 -1.64 11.93
CA SER A 185 -27.38 -0.94 12.69
C SER A 185 -26.00 -1.53 12.43
N ILE A 186 -25.90 -2.86 12.32
CA ILE A 186 -24.67 -3.56 11.96
C ILE A 186 -24.21 -3.16 10.55
N ALA A 187 -25.13 -3.12 9.57
CA ALA A 187 -24.82 -2.68 8.20
C ALA A 187 -24.42 -1.20 8.13
N ALA A 188 -25.04 -0.33 8.95
CA ALA A 188 -24.67 1.07 9.03
C ALA A 188 -23.25 1.27 9.61
N GLU A 189 -22.87 0.44 10.57
CA GLU A 189 -21.55 0.49 11.19
C GLU A 189 -20.47 -0.06 10.26
N VAL A 190 -20.73 -1.19 9.60
CA VAL A 190 -19.72 -1.90 8.80
C VAL A 190 -19.63 -1.38 7.37
N TYR A 191 -20.76 -1.10 6.73
CA TYR A 191 -20.80 -0.67 5.32
C TYR A 191 -21.13 0.82 5.14
N HIS A 192 -21.28 1.58 6.23
CA HIS A 192 -21.78 2.97 6.20
C HIS A 192 -23.13 3.13 5.47
N ASN A 193 -23.87 2.03 5.31
CA ASN A 193 -25.14 2.01 4.61
C ASN A 193 -26.12 1.03 5.29
N PRO A 194 -27.12 1.54 6.02
CA PRO A 194 -28.08 0.68 6.73
C PRO A 194 -28.91 -0.20 5.79
N LYS A 195 -29.02 0.12 4.50
CA LYS A 195 -29.82 -0.65 3.53
C LYS A 195 -29.17 -1.98 3.13
N LEU A 196 -27.88 -2.17 3.40
CA LEU A 196 -27.13 -3.37 3.04
C LEU A 196 -27.29 -4.53 4.03
N TRP A 197 -28.23 -4.40 4.99
CA TRP A 197 -28.56 -5.45 5.96
C TRP A 197 -28.99 -6.78 5.33
N ARG A 198 -29.57 -6.74 4.12
CA ARG A 198 -30.01 -7.94 3.39
C ARG A 198 -28.87 -8.89 3.05
N ILE A 199 -27.71 -8.34 2.73
CA ILE A 199 -26.53 -9.11 2.36
C ILE A 199 -26.01 -9.88 3.58
N ILE A 200 -26.11 -9.27 4.77
CA ILE A 200 -25.81 -9.95 6.05
C ILE A 200 -26.85 -11.03 6.35
N ALA A 201 -28.14 -10.74 6.13
CA ALA A 201 -29.21 -11.72 6.34
C ALA A 201 -29.06 -12.96 5.44
N GLU A 202 -28.81 -12.75 4.14
CA GLU A 202 -28.60 -13.80 3.15
C GLU A 202 -27.36 -14.66 3.49
N ALA A 203 -26.26 -14.02 3.88
CA ALA A 203 -25.03 -14.73 4.24
C ALA A 203 -25.16 -15.59 5.51
N ASN A 204 -26.12 -15.28 6.40
CA ASN A 204 -26.35 -15.99 7.66
C ASN A 204 -27.65 -16.80 7.67
N GLN A 205 -28.35 -16.91 6.54
CA GLN A 205 -29.63 -17.62 6.41
C GLN A 205 -30.70 -17.12 7.42
N ILE A 206 -30.75 -15.80 7.64
CA ILE A 206 -31.71 -15.18 8.54
C ILE A 206 -32.96 -14.80 7.73
N ASP A 207 -34.01 -15.60 7.86
CA ASP A 207 -35.28 -15.39 7.16
C ASP A 207 -36.05 -14.18 7.68
N ASN A 208 -35.94 -13.90 8.99
CA ASN A 208 -36.63 -12.79 9.62
C ASN A 208 -35.66 -11.80 10.29
N PRO A 209 -35.42 -10.63 9.70
CA PRO A 209 -34.44 -9.66 10.19
C PRO A 209 -34.78 -9.03 11.53
N ARG A 210 -36.03 -9.18 12.01
CA ARG A 210 -36.46 -8.72 13.34
C ARG A 210 -36.15 -9.72 14.46
N GLN A 211 -35.85 -10.98 14.14
CA GLN A 211 -35.51 -11.99 15.15
C GLN A 211 -34.09 -11.83 15.71
N VAL A 212 -33.23 -11.12 14.99
CA VAL A 212 -31.82 -10.89 15.36
C VAL A 212 -31.67 -10.20 16.71
N GLU A 213 -32.63 -9.36 17.11
CA GLU A 213 -32.66 -8.72 18.43
C GLU A 213 -32.78 -9.72 19.60
N THR A 214 -33.27 -10.94 19.33
CA THR A 214 -33.47 -12.01 20.32
C THR A 214 -32.29 -13.00 20.36
N GLU A 215 -31.39 -12.95 19.37
CA GLU A 215 -30.26 -13.88 19.18
C GLU A 215 -28.93 -13.30 19.69
N ILE A 216 -28.96 -12.68 20.87
CA ILE A 216 -27.79 -12.08 21.51
C ILE A 216 -26.73 -13.18 21.73
N GLY A 217 -25.49 -12.91 21.31
CA GLY A 217 -24.38 -13.86 21.41
C GLY A 217 -24.17 -14.73 20.16
N LEU A 218 -25.06 -14.68 19.16
CA LEU A 218 -24.85 -15.37 17.89
C LEU A 218 -23.76 -14.66 17.06
N ARG A 219 -22.88 -15.44 16.44
CA ARG A 219 -21.83 -14.96 15.53
C ARG A 219 -22.37 -14.87 14.11
N LEU A 220 -22.55 -13.65 13.61
CA LEU A 220 -22.90 -13.35 12.23
C LEU A 220 -21.66 -13.31 11.36
N THR A 221 -21.73 -13.88 10.16
CA THR A 221 -20.77 -13.70 9.07
C THR A 221 -21.11 -12.44 8.28
N ILE A 222 -20.16 -11.53 8.13
CA ILE A 222 -20.33 -10.28 7.40
C ILE A 222 -19.59 -10.41 6.06
N PRO A 223 -20.32 -10.54 4.94
CA PRO A 223 -19.71 -10.71 3.61
C PRO A 223 -19.05 -9.41 3.13
N LYS A 224 -18.02 -9.52 2.30
CA LYS A 224 -17.44 -8.35 1.62
C LYS A 224 -18.37 -7.91 0.47
N LEU A 225 -18.54 -6.60 0.30
CA LEU A 225 -19.23 -6.04 -0.87
C LEU A 225 -18.29 -6.19 -2.07
N SER A 226 -18.77 -6.89 -3.10
CA SER A 226 -18.10 -7.05 -4.40
C SER A 226 -18.05 -5.74 -5.18
#